data_AF-A0A935I0F9-F1
#
_entry.id   AF-A0A935I0F9-F1
#
_cell.length_a   1.000
_cell.length_b   1.000
_cell.length_c   1.000
_cell.angle_alpha   90.00
_cell.angle_beta   90.00
_cell.angle_gamma   90.00
#
_symmetry.space_group_name_H-M   'P 1'
#
loop_
_entity.id
_entity.type
_entity.pdbx_description
1 polymer ?
#
loop_
_entity_poly.entity_id
_entity_poly.type
_entity_poly.pdbx_seq_one_letter_code
_entity_poly.pdbx_strand_id
1 'polypeptide(L)'
;MKFALMLGGTLLGVFLGFFPGPFGRPKPQWWRMLAILCVAATTILGILPPIGGSMTDAVIQGRADSTKAVPVYVRTEPSKAVADEHGTVLIPATDARASQVQVMIRAWAPVADELRSAGDGTAVIISVRRAGSDLVFQADDVVAVDPIITLPYIMGLEERARIIFFHVPMSWVAVIAYLIAMIFAVRFLRSRDLNHDDMSMAAASVGTLYAILATVTGAVWAKFNWGSFWNWDPRETSIFILLLVYAAYFLLRSSIDDPDRRARLSAAYSIVAFVTVPFLIFILPRLLPGLHPGSSDDTNMGPLLSPRSDAINPTKQLLFGLSLFTFTLVYFWLMNLRVRAARVQRGVNALSENL
;
A
#
# COMPACT_ATOMS: atom_id res chain seq x y z
N MET A 1 0.63 2.67 -20.26
CA MET A 1 1.91 2.29 -19.63
C MET A 1 1.84 2.28 -18.09
N LYS A 2 1.41 3.38 -17.44
CA LYS A 2 1.39 3.54 -15.96
C LYS A 2 0.54 2.49 -15.19
N PHE A 3 -0.64 2.13 -15.70
CA PHE A 3 -1.52 1.12 -15.10
C PHE A 3 -1.00 -0.33 -15.27
N ALA A 4 -0.22 -0.58 -16.33
CA ALA A 4 0.30 -1.91 -16.66
C ALA A 4 1.42 -2.35 -15.70
N LEU A 5 2.27 -1.42 -15.24
CA LEU A 5 3.30 -1.70 -14.24
C LEU A 5 2.71 -2.04 -12.87
N MET A 6 1.68 -1.30 -12.45
CA MET A 6 1.00 -1.54 -11.16
C MET A 6 0.27 -2.89 -11.14
N LEU A 7 -0.46 -3.23 -12.21
CA LEU A 7 -1.14 -4.53 -12.32
C LEU A 7 -0.16 -5.68 -12.62
N GLY A 8 0.96 -5.41 -13.28
CA GLY A 8 1.99 -6.41 -13.60
C GLY A 8 2.50 -7.16 -12.36
N GLY A 9 2.72 -6.45 -11.25
CA GLY A 9 3.09 -7.06 -9.97
C GLY A 9 2.02 -8.02 -9.45
N THR A 10 0.74 -7.64 -9.52
CA THR A 10 -0.37 -8.53 -9.13
C THR A 10 -0.44 -9.76 -10.04
N LEU A 11 -0.37 -9.58 -11.36
CA LEU A 11 -0.46 -10.66 -12.34
C LEU A 11 0.69 -11.66 -12.18
N LEU A 12 1.91 -11.16 -11.98
CA LEU A 12 3.07 -12.01 -11.70
C LEU A 12 2.91 -12.76 -10.38
N GLY A 13 2.37 -12.10 -9.35
CA GLY A 13 2.06 -12.72 -8.07
C GLY A 13 1.02 -13.83 -8.19
N VAL A 14 -0.02 -13.64 -9.00
CA VAL A 14 -1.02 -14.66 -9.31
C VAL A 14 -0.40 -15.83 -10.06
N PHE A 15 0.41 -15.55 -11.09
CA PHE A 15 1.12 -16.57 -11.84
C PHE A 15 2.02 -17.43 -10.94
N LEU A 16 2.88 -16.80 -10.13
CA LEU A 16 3.73 -17.48 -9.15
C LEU A 16 2.92 -18.06 -7.98
N GLY A 17 1.68 -17.66 -7.78
CA GLY A 17 0.76 -18.31 -6.85
C GLY A 17 0.43 -19.74 -7.26
N PHE A 18 0.21 -19.96 -8.56
CA PHE A 18 -0.07 -21.27 -9.15
C PHE A 18 1.17 -22.03 -9.63
N PHE A 19 2.35 -21.38 -9.68
CA PHE A 19 3.63 -21.96 -10.10
C PHE A 19 4.67 -21.97 -8.95
N PRO A 20 5.72 -22.80 -8.96
CA PRO A 20 5.85 -24.05 -9.70
C PRO A 20 5.00 -25.16 -9.07
N GLY A 21 4.41 -25.99 -9.92
CA GLY A 21 3.68 -27.19 -9.53
C GLY A 21 2.22 -26.95 -9.10
N PRO A 22 1.43 -28.03 -8.99
CA PRO A 22 0.00 -27.93 -8.75
C PRO A 22 -0.31 -27.33 -7.38
N PHE A 23 -1.36 -26.53 -7.32
CA PHE A 23 -1.83 -25.92 -6.08
C PHE A 23 -2.25 -27.00 -5.05
N GLY A 24 -1.88 -26.79 -3.78
CA GLY A 24 -2.07 -27.77 -2.71
C GLY A 24 -0.93 -28.78 -2.55
N ARG A 25 0.23 -28.55 -3.18
CA ARG A 25 1.52 -29.17 -2.81
C ARG A 25 2.46 -28.13 -2.16
N PRO A 26 3.44 -28.55 -1.34
CA PRO A 26 4.43 -27.65 -0.77
C PRO A 26 5.20 -26.89 -1.88
N LYS A 27 5.34 -25.57 -1.73
CA LYS A 27 6.19 -24.77 -2.61
C LYS A 27 7.67 -25.12 -2.41
N PRO A 28 8.52 -25.10 -3.45
CA PRO A 28 9.95 -25.37 -3.30
C PRO A 28 10.64 -24.30 -2.45
N GLN A 29 11.82 -24.61 -1.93
CA GLN A 29 12.56 -23.72 -1.01
C GLN A 29 12.89 -22.37 -1.64
N TRP A 30 13.34 -22.34 -2.91
CA TRP A 30 13.65 -21.09 -3.61
C TRP A 30 12.45 -20.13 -3.66
N TRP A 31 11.24 -20.67 -3.84
CA TRP A 31 10.02 -19.87 -3.90
C TRP A 31 9.68 -19.27 -2.53
N ARG A 32 9.88 -20.05 -1.45
CA ARG A 32 9.69 -19.56 -0.08
C ARG A 32 10.71 -18.49 0.27
N MET A 33 11.98 -18.67 -0.12
CA MET A 33 13.02 -17.66 0.05
C MET A 33 12.68 -16.38 -0.73
N LEU A 34 12.23 -16.50 -1.98
CA LEU A 34 11.75 -15.37 -2.77
C LEU A 34 10.64 -14.60 -2.02
N ALA A 35 9.63 -15.30 -1.50
CA ALA A 35 8.55 -14.66 -0.75
C ALA A 35 9.06 -13.91 0.49
N ILE A 36 9.97 -14.52 1.26
CA ILE A 36 10.57 -13.89 2.44
C ILE A 36 11.39 -12.65 2.05
N LEU A 37 12.22 -12.75 1.01
CA LEU A 37 13.02 -11.63 0.51
C LEU A 37 12.13 -10.49 0.00
N CYS A 38 11.03 -10.80 -0.69
CA CYS A 38 10.05 -9.81 -1.14
C CYS A 38 9.36 -9.11 0.03
N VAL A 39 9.01 -9.81 1.10
CA VAL A 39 8.46 -9.22 2.34
C VAL A 39 9.48 -8.30 2.99
N ALA A 40 10.72 -8.74 3.14
CA ALA A 40 11.79 -7.92 3.70
C ALA A 40 12.03 -6.66 2.86
N ALA A 41 12.19 -6.81 1.54
CA ALA A 41 12.41 -5.71 0.62
C ALA A 41 11.24 -4.71 0.64
N THR A 42 9.99 -5.18 0.59
CA THR A 42 8.80 -4.31 0.65
C THR A 42 8.74 -3.53 1.96
N THR A 43 9.06 -4.18 3.09
CA THR A 43 9.05 -3.54 4.41
C THR A 43 10.14 -2.48 4.52
N ILE A 44 11.37 -2.83 4.15
CA ILE A 44 12.53 -1.93 4.15
C ILE A 44 12.26 -0.73 3.24
N LEU A 45 11.86 -0.97 1.99
CA LEU A 45 11.65 0.10 1.00
C LEU A 45 10.37 0.91 1.24
N GLY A 46 9.39 0.37 1.97
CA GLY A 46 8.20 1.10 2.39
C GLY A 46 8.45 2.03 3.58
N ILE A 47 9.43 1.72 4.43
CA ILE A 47 9.64 2.41 5.72
C ILE A 47 10.91 3.27 5.75
N LEU A 48 12.04 2.78 5.23
CA LEU A 48 13.34 3.45 5.43
C LEU A 48 13.64 4.60 4.48
N PRO A 49 13.30 4.57 3.18
CA PRO A 49 13.70 5.65 2.29
C PRO A 49 13.15 7.01 2.75
N PRO A 50 13.97 8.06 2.77
CA PRO A 50 13.53 9.38 3.21
C PRO A 50 12.51 9.98 2.23
N ILE A 51 11.62 10.83 2.75
CA ILE A 51 10.69 11.59 1.92
C ILE A 51 11.44 12.79 1.34
N GLY A 52 11.34 12.97 0.02
CA GLY A 52 11.87 14.12 -0.69
C GLY A 52 10.81 14.71 -1.61
N GLY A 53 10.37 15.92 -1.29
CA GLY A 53 9.51 16.77 -2.10
C GLY A 53 10.29 17.63 -3.09
N SER A 54 9.56 18.43 -3.84
CA SER A 54 10.09 19.45 -4.75
C SER A 54 10.09 20.82 -4.07
N MET A 55 10.81 21.78 -4.66
CA MET A 55 10.73 23.18 -4.22
C MET A 55 9.31 23.75 -4.39
N THR A 56 8.57 23.29 -5.40
CA THR A 56 7.15 23.64 -5.58
C THR A 56 6.31 23.21 -4.38
N ASP A 57 6.56 22.02 -3.81
CA ASP A 57 5.86 21.56 -2.62
C ASP A 57 6.12 22.47 -1.42
N ALA A 58 7.36 22.92 -1.24
CA ALA A 58 7.72 23.89 -0.19
C ALA A 58 7.06 25.26 -0.38
N VAL A 59 6.94 25.75 -1.63
CA VAL A 59 6.21 27.00 -1.92
C VAL A 59 4.73 26.86 -1.59
N ILE A 60 4.06 25.79 -2.06
CA ILE A 60 2.63 25.58 -1.81
C ILE A 60 2.40 25.43 -0.30
N GLN A 61 3.23 24.65 0.39
CA GLN A 61 3.10 24.43 1.83
C GLN A 61 3.32 25.74 2.59
N GLY A 62 4.37 26.49 2.26
CA GLY A 62 4.71 27.73 2.95
C GLY A 62 3.70 28.86 2.72
N ARG A 63 3.00 28.87 1.58
CA ARG A 63 1.87 29.79 1.33
C ARG A 63 0.62 29.43 2.12
N ALA A 64 0.40 28.13 2.36
CA ALA A 64 -0.72 27.65 3.18
C ALA A 64 -0.44 27.80 4.68
N ASP A 65 0.78 27.47 5.10
CA ASP A 65 1.27 27.56 6.48
C ASP A 65 2.80 27.70 6.46
N SER A 66 3.29 28.92 6.68
CA SER A 66 4.72 29.26 6.66
C SER A 66 5.53 28.62 7.80
N THR A 67 4.86 28.06 8.81
CA THR A 67 5.55 27.46 9.96
C THR A 67 5.98 26.02 9.72
N LYS A 68 5.40 25.35 8.72
CA LYS A 68 5.67 23.94 8.41
C LYS A 68 6.86 23.78 7.49
N ALA A 69 7.80 22.93 7.94
CA ALA A 69 8.93 22.52 7.14
C ALA A 69 8.53 21.43 6.14
N VAL A 70 9.17 21.44 4.97
CA VAL A 70 9.03 20.44 3.92
C VAL A 70 10.39 19.86 3.61
N PRO A 71 10.56 18.52 3.64
CA PRO A 71 11.79 17.90 3.18
C PRO A 71 11.86 17.99 1.65
N VAL A 72 12.80 18.77 1.12
CA VAL A 72 12.98 18.98 -0.33
C VAL A 72 14.23 18.28 -0.83
N TYR A 73 14.13 17.62 -1.98
CA TYR A 73 15.23 16.89 -2.59
C TYR A 73 15.93 17.76 -3.63
N VAL A 74 17.14 18.21 -3.30
CA VAL A 74 17.87 19.25 -4.05
C VAL A 74 19.35 18.95 -4.21
N ARG A 75 20.00 19.64 -5.14
CA ARG A 75 21.46 19.70 -5.25
C ARG A 75 21.92 21.08 -4.82
N THR A 76 22.82 21.14 -3.85
CA THR A 76 23.36 22.39 -3.31
C THR A 76 24.75 22.68 -3.87
N GLU A 77 25.14 23.96 -3.89
CA GLU A 77 26.50 24.40 -4.24
C GLU A 77 27.14 25.20 -3.07
N PRO A 78 27.52 24.53 -1.95
CA PRO A 78 28.09 25.19 -0.78
C PRO A 78 29.35 26.01 -1.05
N SER A 79 30.13 25.71 -2.09
CA SER A 79 31.31 26.52 -2.47
C SER A 79 30.94 27.93 -2.94
N LYS A 80 29.71 28.12 -3.44
CA LYS A 80 29.17 29.40 -3.91
C LYS A 80 28.33 30.10 -2.83
N ALA A 81 28.42 29.65 -1.57
CA ALA A 81 27.67 30.22 -0.47
C ALA A 81 28.10 31.67 -0.23
N VAL A 82 27.11 32.55 -0.04
CA VAL A 82 27.32 33.97 0.28
C VAL A 82 26.92 34.19 1.73
N ALA A 83 27.71 34.94 2.50
CA ALA A 83 27.34 35.31 3.86
C ALA A 83 26.08 36.19 3.86
N ASP A 84 25.16 35.89 4.78
CA ASP A 84 23.94 36.65 5.03
C ASP A 84 24.02 37.29 6.43
N GLU A 85 23.10 38.20 6.71
CA GLU A 85 23.01 38.83 8.02
C GLU A 85 22.74 37.79 9.12
N HIS A 86 23.14 38.09 10.36
CA HIS A 86 22.89 37.25 11.55
C HIS A 86 23.60 35.87 11.56
N GLY A 87 24.74 35.72 10.89
CA GLY A 87 25.58 34.51 11.00
C GLY A 87 25.06 33.30 10.23
N THR A 88 24.22 33.54 9.22
CA THR A 88 23.74 32.53 8.29
C THR A 88 24.43 32.67 6.93
N VAL A 89 24.33 31.66 6.07
CA VAL A 89 24.82 31.71 4.69
C VAL A 89 23.69 31.36 3.73
N LEU A 90 23.70 31.97 2.55
CA LEU A 90 22.82 31.66 1.44
C LEU A 90 23.54 30.74 0.47
N ILE A 91 23.06 29.50 0.37
CA ILE A 91 23.62 28.44 -0.47
C ILE A 91 22.71 28.27 -1.69
N PRO A 92 23.23 28.41 -2.93
CA PRO A 92 22.44 28.11 -4.12
C PRO A 92 22.04 26.64 -4.16
N ALA A 93 20.79 26.37 -4.55
CA ALA A 93 20.27 25.02 -4.69
C ALA A 93 19.34 24.90 -5.91
N THR A 94 19.28 23.71 -6.50
CA THR A 94 18.37 23.35 -7.59
C THR A 94 17.63 22.06 -7.28
N ASP A 95 16.41 21.90 -7.80
CA ASP A 95 15.64 20.67 -7.62
C ASP A 95 16.37 19.48 -8.26
N ALA A 96 16.58 18.41 -7.48
CA ALA A 96 17.37 17.27 -7.93
C ALA A 96 16.66 16.41 -9.00
N ARG A 97 15.34 16.60 -9.22
CA ARG A 97 14.54 15.76 -10.11
C ARG A 97 14.21 16.38 -11.47
N ALA A 98 14.14 17.71 -11.64
CA ALA A 98 13.92 18.31 -12.96
C ALA A 98 13.92 19.86 -13.05
N SER A 99 13.86 20.61 -11.95
CA SER A 99 13.67 22.07 -12.06
C SER A 99 15.01 22.80 -12.28
N GLN A 100 15.07 23.61 -13.34
CA GLN A 100 16.17 24.57 -13.59
C GLN A 100 16.06 25.85 -12.75
N VAL A 101 15.06 25.94 -11.86
CA VAL A 101 14.87 27.11 -11.00
C VAL A 101 15.87 27.02 -9.85
N GLN A 102 16.84 27.91 -9.88
CA GLN A 102 17.79 28.09 -8.79
C GLN A 102 17.13 28.87 -7.66
N VAL A 103 17.22 28.34 -6.45
CA VAL A 103 16.73 28.97 -5.21
C VAL A 103 17.89 29.12 -4.24
N MET A 104 17.71 29.95 -3.23
CA MET A 104 18.69 30.16 -2.17
C MET A 104 18.22 29.49 -0.88
N ILE A 105 19.08 28.67 -0.30
CA ILE A 105 18.88 28.04 1.00
C ILE A 105 19.67 28.82 2.04
N ARG A 106 18.96 29.49 2.94
CA ARG A 106 19.53 30.11 4.13
C ARG A 106 19.82 29.03 5.17
N ALA A 107 21.08 28.82 5.49
CA ALA A 107 21.54 27.82 6.45
C ALA A 107 22.37 28.47 7.57
N TRP A 108 22.16 28.00 8.80
CA TRP A 108 23.01 28.33 9.95
C TRP A 108 24.21 27.36 10.01
N ALA A 109 25.24 27.69 10.81
CA ALA A 109 26.58 27.09 10.68
C ALA A 109 26.61 25.55 10.59
N PRO A 110 26.00 24.75 11.49
CA PRO A 110 26.02 23.29 11.41
C PRO A 110 25.37 22.71 10.15
N VAL A 111 24.24 23.27 9.70
CA VAL A 111 23.62 22.84 8.42
C VAL A 111 24.52 23.21 7.25
N ALA A 112 25.08 24.42 7.27
CA ALA A 112 26.01 24.84 6.21
C ALA A 112 27.27 23.97 6.17
N ASP A 113 27.82 23.60 7.32
CA ASP A 113 29.02 22.77 7.43
C ASP A 113 28.75 21.33 7.00
N GLU A 114 27.59 20.78 7.35
CA GLU A 114 27.15 19.47 6.86
C GLU A 114 27.01 19.48 5.33
N LEU A 115 26.38 20.52 4.76
CA LEU A 115 26.27 20.67 3.31
C LEU A 115 27.65 20.82 2.64
N ARG A 116 28.56 21.61 3.23
CA ARG A 116 29.95 21.70 2.74
C ARG A 116 30.66 20.34 2.77
N SER A 117 30.43 19.53 3.81
CA SER A 117 31.00 18.18 3.92
C SER A 117 30.45 17.22 2.85
N ALA A 118 29.20 17.39 2.44
CA ALA A 118 28.58 16.62 1.36
C ALA A 118 29.14 16.99 -0.03
N GLY A 119 29.61 18.23 -0.20
CA GLY A 119 30.22 18.73 -1.42
C GLY A 119 29.22 19.30 -2.46
N ASP A 120 29.76 20.00 -3.45
CA ASP A 120 28.96 20.64 -4.51
C ASP A 120 28.28 19.62 -5.43
N GLY A 121 27.03 19.90 -5.77
CA GLY A 121 26.24 19.08 -6.70
C GLY A 121 25.74 17.76 -6.11
N THR A 122 26.16 17.40 -4.89
CA THR A 122 25.64 16.25 -4.15
C THR A 122 24.14 16.42 -3.90
N ALA A 123 23.38 15.37 -4.16
CA ALA A 123 21.94 15.38 -3.92
C ALA A 123 21.67 15.19 -2.43
N VAL A 124 20.89 16.07 -1.84
CA VAL A 124 20.58 16.10 -0.42
C VAL A 124 19.09 16.29 -0.22
N ILE A 125 18.57 15.81 0.90
CA ILE A 125 17.24 16.17 1.37
C ILE A 125 17.42 17.13 2.53
N ILE A 126 16.85 18.32 2.40
CA ILE A 126 16.93 19.36 3.41
C ILE A 126 15.51 19.68 3.87
N SER A 127 15.29 19.75 5.17
CA SER A 127 14.06 20.25 5.74
C SER A 127 14.04 21.76 5.63
N VAL A 128 13.11 22.33 4.85
CA VAL A 128 13.07 23.76 4.57
C VAL A 128 11.73 24.41 4.84
N ARG A 129 11.76 25.69 5.26
CA ARG A 129 10.60 26.58 5.40
C ARG A 129 10.74 27.76 4.45
N ARG A 130 9.62 28.24 3.91
CA ARG A 130 9.61 29.42 3.02
C ARG A 130 10.03 30.67 3.81
N ALA A 131 11.02 31.42 3.32
CA ALA A 131 11.57 32.59 4.01
C ALA A 131 11.31 33.88 3.21
N GLY A 132 10.12 34.46 3.40
CA GLY A 132 9.73 35.76 2.81
C GLY A 132 9.40 35.74 1.32
N SER A 133 10.11 34.96 0.50
CA SER A 133 9.90 34.85 -0.95
C SER A 133 9.79 33.40 -1.42
N ASP A 134 9.43 33.18 -2.70
CA ASP A 134 9.40 31.84 -3.31
C ASP A 134 10.78 31.37 -3.80
N LEU A 135 11.81 32.21 -3.66
CA LEU A 135 13.18 31.93 -4.09
C LEU A 135 14.15 31.74 -2.91
N VAL A 136 13.70 32.01 -1.68
CA VAL A 136 14.54 31.92 -0.47
C VAL A 136 13.85 31.04 0.55
N PHE A 137 14.58 30.04 1.04
CA PHE A 137 14.10 29.07 2.00
C PHE A 137 15.06 28.97 3.18
N GLN A 138 14.52 28.94 4.39
CA GLN A 138 15.27 28.66 5.61
C GLN A 138 15.44 27.15 5.75
N ALA A 139 16.67 26.67 5.84
CA ALA A 139 16.95 25.28 6.21
C ALA A 139 16.90 25.11 7.73
N ASP A 140 16.21 24.07 8.15
CA ASP A 140 16.12 23.65 9.55
C ASP A 140 17.19 22.57 9.84
N ASP A 141 17.24 21.54 8.99
CA ASP A 141 18.14 20.39 9.12
C ASP A 141 18.40 19.69 7.77
N VAL A 142 19.50 18.93 7.70
CA VAL A 142 19.77 18.00 6.60
C VAL A 142 19.20 16.63 6.99
N VAL A 143 18.23 16.15 6.20
CA VAL A 143 17.52 14.89 6.46
C VAL A 143 18.30 13.70 5.91
N ALA A 144 18.93 13.86 4.74
CA ALA A 144 19.70 12.81 4.11
C ALA A 144 20.73 13.39 3.13
N VAL A 145 21.89 12.74 3.04
CA VAL A 145 22.93 13.02 2.04
C VAL A 145 23.03 11.84 1.07
N ASP A 146 23.02 12.14 -0.21
CA ASP A 146 23.07 11.18 -1.33
C ASP A 146 22.12 9.97 -1.19
N PRO A 147 20.79 10.21 -1.02
CA PRO A 147 19.85 9.12 -0.79
C PRO A 147 19.69 8.26 -2.06
N ILE A 148 19.96 6.96 -1.93
CA ILE A 148 19.81 5.97 -3.03
C ILE A 148 18.38 5.94 -3.56
N ILE A 149 17.39 5.98 -2.67
CA ILE A 149 15.96 5.95 -2.99
C ILE A 149 15.26 7.02 -2.14
N THR A 150 14.29 7.70 -2.75
CA THR A 150 13.47 8.71 -2.07
C THR A 150 11.99 8.44 -2.31
N LEU A 151 11.18 8.65 -1.28
CA LEU A 151 9.72 8.67 -1.41
C LEU A 151 9.22 10.07 -1.79
N PRO A 152 8.13 10.17 -2.55
CA PRO A 152 7.56 11.47 -2.88
C PRO A 152 6.92 12.09 -1.63
N TYR A 153 7.12 13.39 -1.45
CA TYR A 153 6.33 14.17 -0.52
C TYR A 153 4.89 14.26 -1.02
N ILE A 154 3.94 14.03 -0.12
CA ILE A 154 2.51 14.19 -0.40
C ILE A 154 1.97 15.11 0.67
N MET A 155 1.64 16.34 0.28
CA MET A 155 1.07 17.34 1.18
C MET A 155 -0.15 16.78 1.91
N GLY A 156 -0.17 16.94 3.24
CA GLY A 156 -1.23 16.43 4.11
C GLY A 156 -1.12 14.95 4.49
N LEU A 157 -0.28 14.15 3.83
CA LEU A 157 0.05 12.79 4.25
C LEU A 157 1.44 12.68 4.84
N GLU A 158 2.46 13.26 4.20
CA GLU A 158 3.85 13.23 4.65
C GLU A 158 4.27 11.77 4.98
N GLU A 159 4.85 11.53 6.17
CA GLU A 159 5.24 10.21 6.69
C GLU A 159 4.06 9.21 6.74
N ARG A 160 2.82 9.69 6.89
CA ARG A 160 1.62 8.85 6.94
C ARG A 160 1.34 8.18 5.60
N ALA A 161 1.88 8.70 4.49
CA ALA A 161 1.73 8.09 3.17
C ALA A 161 2.35 6.69 3.08
N ARG A 162 3.31 6.35 3.95
CA ARG A 162 3.99 5.04 3.93
C ARG A 162 3.04 3.87 4.15
N ILE A 163 1.98 4.06 4.93
CA ILE A 163 1.02 2.99 5.22
C ILE A 163 0.30 2.49 3.96
N ILE A 164 0.21 3.31 2.91
CA ILE A 164 -0.42 2.98 1.63
C ILE A 164 0.27 1.77 0.97
N PHE A 165 1.58 1.60 1.17
CA PHE A 165 2.31 0.44 0.67
C PHE A 165 1.89 -0.88 1.33
N PHE A 166 1.16 -0.85 2.43
CA PHE A 166 0.68 -2.05 3.12
C PHE A 166 -0.84 -2.15 3.00
N HIS A 167 -1.55 -1.07 3.37
CA HIS A 167 -3.00 -1.01 3.42
C HIS A 167 -3.68 -1.32 2.07
N VAL A 168 -3.23 -0.67 0.99
CA VAL A 168 -3.89 -0.80 -0.31
C VAL A 168 -3.65 -2.19 -0.93
N PRO A 169 -2.42 -2.75 -0.93
CA PRO A 169 -2.20 -4.12 -1.37
C PRO A 169 -3.02 -5.15 -0.59
N MET A 170 -3.18 -4.98 0.73
CA MET A 170 -4.01 -5.89 1.52
C MET A 170 -5.49 -5.83 1.10
N SER A 171 -6.03 -4.63 0.93
CA SER A 171 -7.40 -4.43 0.44
C SER A 171 -7.60 -5.03 -0.96
N TRP A 172 -6.63 -4.85 -1.85
CA TRP A 172 -6.67 -5.37 -3.22
C TRP A 172 -6.65 -6.89 -3.26
N VAL A 173 -5.78 -7.52 -2.46
CA VAL A 173 -5.68 -8.97 -2.36
C VAL A 173 -6.94 -9.58 -1.74
N ALA A 174 -7.61 -8.91 -0.80
CA ALA A 174 -8.89 -9.37 -0.27
C ALA A 174 -9.94 -9.51 -1.39
N VAL A 175 -10.06 -8.52 -2.29
CA VAL A 175 -10.98 -8.58 -3.44
C VAL A 175 -10.65 -9.76 -4.36
N ILE A 176 -9.36 -9.96 -4.69
CA ILE A 176 -8.91 -11.09 -5.51
C ILE A 176 -9.22 -12.42 -4.83
N ALA A 177 -9.01 -12.52 -3.53
CA ALA A 177 -9.28 -13.71 -2.75
C ALA A 177 -10.76 -14.10 -2.78
N TYR A 178 -11.64 -13.11 -2.64
CA TYR A 178 -13.09 -13.31 -2.73
C TYR A 178 -13.55 -13.69 -4.14
N LEU A 179 -12.92 -13.15 -5.18
CA LEU A 179 -13.14 -13.59 -6.56
C LEU A 179 -12.71 -15.05 -6.76
N ILE A 180 -11.54 -15.42 -6.26
CA ILE A 180 -11.03 -16.80 -6.31
C ILE A 180 -11.99 -17.73 -5.55
N ALA A 181 -12.48 -17.32 -4.39
CA ALA A 181 -13.47 -18.08 -3.61
C ALA A 181 -14.74 -18.35 -4.41
N MET A 182 -15.28 -17.33 -5.09
CA MET A 182 -16.43 -17.45 -5.99
C MET A 182 -16.15 -18.37 -7.17
N ILE A 183 -14.99 -18.24 -7.84
CA ILE A 183 -14.61 -19.11 -8.97
C ILE A 183 -14.61 -20.58 -8.53
N PHE A 184 -13.99 -20.88 -7.39
CA PHE A 184 -13.94 -22.25 -6.88
C PHE A 184 -15.30 -22.75 -6.38
N ALA A 185 -16.15 -21.87 -5.85
CA ALA A 185 -17.53 -22.21 -5.52
C ALA A 185 -18.34 -22.61 -6.77
N VAL A 186 -18.21 -21.87 -7.88
CA VAL A 186 -18.84 -22.22 -9.16
C VAL A 186 -18.30 -23.56 -9.69
N ARG A 187 -16.98 -23.78 -9.61
CA ARG A 187 -16.36 -25.06 -10.00
C ARG A 187 -16.87 -26.22 -9.15
N PHE A 188 -17.03 -26.03 -7.84
CA PHE A 188 -17.62 -27.02 -6.95
C PHE A 188 -19.06 -27.34 -7.37
N LEU A 189 -19.92 -26.35 -7.59
CA LEU A 189 -21.32 -26.61 -7.96
C LEU A 189 -21.46 -27.39 -9.28
N ARG A 190 -20.54 -27.16 -10.23
CA ARG A 190 -20.48 -27.87 -11.51
C ARG A 190 -19.94 -29.30 -11.41
N SER A 191 -18.91 -29.52 -10.60
CA SER A 191 -18.18 -30.80 -10.55
C SER A 191 -18.58 -31.70 -9.38
N ARG A 192 -19.12 -31.11 -8.31
CA ARG A 192 -19.33 -31.72 -6.99
C ARG A 192 -18.05 -32.27 -6.35
N ASP A 193 -16.88 -31.87 -6.82
CA ASP A 193 -15.59 -32.25 -6.24
C ASP A 193 -15.24 -31.37 -5.04
N LEU A 194 -15.20 -31.97 -3.85
CA LEU A 194 -14.88 -31.32 -2.57
C LEU A 194 -13.51 -30.63 -2.55
N ASN A 195 -12.59 -30.97 -3.47
CA ASN A 195 -11.34 -30.21 -3.61
C ASN A 195 -11.60 -28.76 -4.02
N HIS A 196 -12.61 -28.49 -4.85
CA HIS A 196 -12.98 -27.12 -5.20
C HIS A 196 -13.62 -26.39 -4.01
N ASP A 197 -14.37 -27.10 -3.16
CA ASP A 197 -14.91 -26.54 -1.92
C ASP A 197 -13.79 -26.13 -0.94
N ASP A 198 -12.76 -26.97 -0.75
CA ASP A 198 -11.59 -26.61 0.07
C ASP A 198 -10.89 -25.35 -0.45
N MET A 199 -10.75 -25.23 -1.77
CA MET A 199 -10.12 -24.08 -2.40
C MET A 199 -10.95 -22.81 -2.20
N SER A 200 -12.28 -22.91 -2.35
CA SER A 200 -13.20 -21.80 -2.11
C SER A 200 -13.12 -21.32 -0.67
N MET A 201 -13.20 -22.24 0.28
CA MET A 201 -13.14 -21.94 1.71
C MET A 201 -11.78 -21.38 2.13
N ALA A 202 -10.67 -21.93 1.61
CA ALA A 202 -9.33 -21.42 1.87
C ALA A 202 -9.15 -20.00 1.34
N ALA A 203 -9.60 -19.73 0.11
CA ALA A 203 -9.55 -18.39 -0.48
C ALA A 203 -10.37 -17.38 0.33
N ALA A 204 -11.61 -17.73 0.70
CA ALA A 204 -12.46 -16.86 1.53
C ALA A 204 -11.83 -16.58 2.91
N SER A 205 -11.22 -17.59 3.53
CA SER A 205 -10.59 -17.46 4.85
C SER A 205 -9.38 -16.52 4.83
N VAL A 206 -8.46 -16.73 3.89
CA VAL A 206 -7.27 -15.87 3.77
C VAL A 206 -7.67 -14.48 3.27
N GLY A 207 -8.66 -14.38 2.37
CA GLY A 207 -9.24 -13.10 1.95
C GLY A 207 -9.81 -12.29 3.10
N THR A 208 -10.51 -12.95 4.03
CA THR A 208 -11.05 -12.29 5.23
C THR A 208 -9.97 -11.86 6.20
N LEU A 209 -8.90 -12.64 6.36
CA LEU A 209 -7.72 -12.18 7.10
C LEU A 209 -7.15 -10.88 6.49
N TYR A 210 -7.02 -10.82 5.17
CA TYR A 210 -6.56 -9.62 4.48
C TYR A 210 -7.53 -8.43 4.62
N ALA A 211 -8.84 -8.67 4.58
CA ALA A 211 -9.85 -7.64 4.83
C ALA A 211 -9.78 -7.09 6.25
N ILE A 212 -9.53 -7.94 7.26
CA ILE A 212 -9.31 -7.52 8.65
C ILE A 212 -8.04 -6.67 8.75
N LEU A 213 -6.92 -7.12 8.17
CA LEU A 213 -5.66 -6.37 8.19
C LEU A 213 -5.78 -5.02 7.46
N ALA A 214 -6.49 -4.99 6.32
CA ALA A 214 -6.83 -3.77 5.61
C ALA A 214 -7.65 -2.82 6.50
N THR A 215 -8.65 -3.34 7.23
CA THR A 215 -9.47 -2.55 8.16
C THR A 215 -8.64 -1.97 9.29
N VAL A 216 -7.77 -2.78 9.93
CA VAL A 216 -6.91 -2.33 11.04
C VAL A 216 -5.92 -1.27 10.56
N THR A 217 -5.23 -1.50 9.45
CA THR A 217 -4.29 -0.51 8.90
C THR A 217 -4.99 0.75 8.40
N GLY A 218 -6.20 0.62 7.86
CA GLY A 218 -7.05 1.76 7.50
C GLY A 218 -7.46 2.59 8.71
N ALA A 219 -7.87 1.94 9.80
CA ALA A 219 -8.22 2.60 11.06
C ALA A 219 -7.02 3.35 11.67
N VAL A 220 -5.82 2.76 11.62
CA VAL A 220 -4.59 3.44 12.06
C VAL A 220 -4.36 4.70 11.22
N TRP A 221 -4.46 4.61 9.88
CA TRP A 221 -4.33 5.77 9.01
C TRP A 221 -5.41 6.83 9.32
N ALA A 222 -6.67 6.43 9.48
CA ALA A 222 -7.77 7.30 9.85
C ALA A 222 -7.49 8.06 11.16
N LYS A 223 -6.91 7.41 12.18
CA LYS A 223 -6.53 8.06 13.43
C LYS A 223 -5.55 9.21 13.21
N PHE A 224 -4.54 9.01 12.35
CA PHE A 224 -3.50 10.00 12.07
C PHE A 224 -3.92 11.07 11.05
N ASN A 225 -4.99 10.84 10.28
CA ASN A 225 -5.47 11.77 9.27
C ASN A 225 -6.73 12.54 9.71
N TRP A 226 -7.61 11.92 10.47
CA TRP A 226 -8.94 12.43 10.83
C TRP A 226 -9.15 12.51 12.35
N GLY A 227 -8.18 12.07 13.15
CA GLY A 227 -8.21 12.17 14.62
C GLY A 227 -8.94 11.02 15.33
N SER A 228 -9.61 10.11 14.60
CA SER A 228 -10.30 8.93 15.13
C SER A 228 -10.01 7.67 14.32
N PHE A 229 -9.94 6.51 14.98
CA PHE A 229 -9.78 5.20 14.32
C PHE A 229 -10.99 4.80 13.47
N TRP A 230 -12.15 5.39 13.74
CA TRP A 230 -13.40 5.11 13.04
C TRP A 230 -14.27 6.35 12.99
N ASN A 231 -14.85 6.61 11.82
CA ASN A 231 -15.54 7.85 11.47
C ASN A 231 -16.87 7.59 10.75
N TRP A 232 -17.22 6.32 10.52
CA TRP A 232 -18.38 5.92 9.71
C TRP A 232 -18.34 6.46 8.28
N ASP A 233 -17.12 6.66 7.75
CA ASP A 233 -16.92 7.01 6.35
C ASP A 233 -17.53 5.92 5.43
N PRO A 234 -18.05 6.26 4.24
CA PRO A 234 -18.60 5.27 3.31
C PRO A 234 -17.67 4.08 3.04
N ARG A 235 -16.35 4.29 3.00
CA ARG A 235 -15.39 3.21 2.78
C ARG A 235 -15.17 2.33 4.02
N GLU A 236 -15.10 2.95 5.19
CA GLU A 236 -15.05 2.25 6.47
C GLU A 236 -16.31 1.38 6.64
N THR A 237 -17.48 1.97 6.43
CA THR A 237 -18.77 1.28 6.53
C THR A 237 -18.87 0.13 5.51
N SER A 238 -18.44 0.35 4.26
CA SER A 238 -18.41 -0.69 3.23
C SER A 238 -17.55 -1.90 3.59
N ILE A 239 -16.32 -1.68 4.09
CA ILE A 239 -15.44 -2.80 4.47
C ILE A 239 -15.96 -3.53 5.72
N PHE A 240 -16.59 -2.80 6.65
CA PHE A 240 -17.25 -3.42 7.80
C PHE A 240 -18.42 -4.32 7.38
N ILE A 241 -19.31 -3.85 6.49
CA ILE A 241 -20.40 -4.67 5.95
C ILE A 241 -19.84 -5.90 5.22
N LEU A 242 -18.77 -5.73 4.45
CA LEU A 242 -18.12 -6.84 3.77
C LEU A 242 -17.60 -7.91 4.76
N LEU A 243 -17.00 -7.49 5.87
CA LEU A 243 -16.57 -8.40 6.94
C LEU A 243 -17.77 -9.15 7.55
N LEU A 244 -18.91 -8.48 7.75
CA LEU A 244 -20.13 -9.13 8.24
C LEU A 244 -20.69 -10.16 7.25
N VAL A 245 -20.68 -9.85 5.94
CA VAL A 245 -21.09 -10.78 4.87
C VAL A 245 -20.23 -12.06 4.92
N TYR A 246 -18.91 -11.92 5.04
CA TYR A 246 -18.04 -13.10 5.12
C TYR A 246 -18.07 -13.79 6.49
N ALA A 247 -18.33 -13.07 7.58
CA ALA A 247 -18.61 -13.69 8.88
C ALA A 247 -19.85 -14.59 8.82
N ALA A 248 -20.92 -14.12 8.16
CA ALA A 248 -22.12 -14.91 7.93
C ALA A 248 -21.86 -16.14 7.01
N TYR A 249 -21.00 -16.02 5.99
CA TYR A 249 -20.52 -17.17 5.21
C TYR A 249 -19.89 -18.26 6.10
N PHE A 250 -18.97 -17.87 7.00
CA PHE A 250 -18.31 -18.84 7.88
C PHE A 250 -19.28 -19.43 8.92
N LEU A 251 -20.18 -18.61 9.45
CA LEU A 251 -21.21 -19.06 10.39
C LEU A 251 -22.11 -20.12 9.74
N LEU A 252 -22.66 -19.83 8.56
CA LEU A 252 -23.47 -20.78 7.78
C LEU A 252 -22.72 -22.09 7.53
N ARG A 253 -21.45 -21.99 7.13
CA ARG A 253 -20.63 -23.17 6.87
C ARG A 253 -20.39 -24.00 8.13
N SER A 254 -20.17 -23.35 9.27
CA SER A 254 -19.92 -24.02 10.55
C SER A 254 -21.16 -24.69 11.16
N SER A 255 -22.36 -24.26 10.78
CA SER A 255 -23.62 -24.78 11.31
C SER A 255 -24.17 -26.00 10.57
N ILE A 256 -23.42 -26.57 9.62
CA ILE A 256 -23.86 -27.69 8.79
C ILE A 256 -22.87 -28.84 8.95
N ASP A 257 -23.33 -29.95 9.53
CA ASP A 257 -22.53 -31.15 9.75
C ASP A 257 -22.29 -31.93 8.47
N ASP A 258 -23.35 -32.17 7.68
CA ASP A 258 -23.28 -32.91 6.41
C ASP A 258 -22.31 -32.22 5.42
N PRO A 259 -21.17 -32.85 5.07
CA PRO A 259 -20.13 -32.21 4.29
C PRO A 259 -20.60 -31.74 2.92
N ASP A 260 -21.47 -32.50 2.27
CA ASP A 260 -21.98 -32.20 0.93
C ASP A 260 -22.98 -31.05 0.94
N ARG A 261 -23.93 -31.05 1.90
CA ARG A 261 -24.86 -29.93 2.10
C ARG A 261 -24.11 -28.67 2.51
N ARG A 262 -23.12 -28.78 3.39
CA ARG A 262 -22.25 -27.67 3.80
C ARG A 262 -21.56 -27.05 2.59
N ALA A 263 -20.93 -27.87 1.75
CA ALA A 263 -20.24 -27.41 0.55
C ALA A 263 -21.20 -26.74 -0.45
N ARG A 264 -22.38 -27.34 -0.70
CA ARG A 264 -23.40 -26.76 -1.61
C ARG A 264 -23.92 -25.40 -1.13
N LEU A 265 -24.33 -25.29 0.14
CA LEU A 265 -24.86 -24.04 0.69
C LEU A 265 -23.77 -22.98 0.80
N SER A 266 -22.56 -23.35 1.22
CA SER A 266 -21.41 -22.44 1.24
C SER A 266 -21.09 -21.91 -0.15
N ALA A 267 -21.05 -22.78 -1.17
CA ALA A 267 -20.74 -22.36 -2.53
C ALA A 267 -21.77 -21.39 -3.09
N ALA A 268 -23.06 -21.65 -2.90
CA ALA A 268 -24.12 -20.73 -3.29
C ALA A 268 -23.98 -19.36 -2.57
N TYR A 269 -23.73 -19.38 -1.26
CA TYR A 269 -23.51 -18.15 -0.49
C TYR A 269 -22.28 -17.39 -0.98
N SER A 270 -21.15 -18.06 -1.24
CA SER A 270 -19.92 -17.43 -1.71
C SER A 270 -20.10 -16.68 -3.03
N ILE A 271 -21.01 -17.16 -3.90
CA ILE A 271 -21.33 -16.48 -5.16
C ILE A 271 -22.07 -15.18 -4.88
N VAL A 272 -23.12 -15.23 -4.06
CA VAL A 272 -23.90 -14.05 -3.67
C VAL A 272 -23.03 -13.04 -2.90
N ALA A 273 -22.21 -13.52 -1.97
CA ALA A 273 -21.29 -12.69 -1.20
C ALA A 273 -20.32 -11.92 -2.12
N PHE A 274 -19.73 -12.58 -3.12
CA PHE A 274 -18.82 -11.90 -4.03
C PHE A 274 -19.51 -10.82 -4.87
N VAL A 275 -20.78 -11.01 -5.26
CA VAL A 275 -21.54 -9.96 -5.98
C VAL A 275 -21.60 -8.65 -5.19
N THR A 276 -21.60 -8.72 -3.85
CA THR A 276 -21.56 -7.52 -2.99
C THR A 276 -20.20 -6.82 -3.00
N VAL A 277 -19.10 -7.53 -3.30
CA VAL A 277 -17.72 -7.01 -3.18
C VAL A 277 -17.48 -5.83 -4.14
N PRO A 278 -17.75 -5.92 -5.47
CA PRO A 278 -17.56 -4.78 -6.35
C PRO A 278 -18.40 -3.57 -5.95
N PHE A 279 -19.63 -3.83 -5.49
CA PHE A 279 -20.52 -2.77 -5.04
C PHE A 279 -19.96 -2.05 -3.80
N LEU A 280 -19.62 -2.79 -2.74
CA LEU A 280 -19.14 -2.22 -1.48
C LEU A 280 -17.76 -1.56 -1.62
N ILE A 281 -16.85 -2.13 -2.41
CA ILE A 281 -15.45 -1.65 -2.47
C ILE A 281 -15.21 -0.63 -3.58
N PHE A 282 -15.87 -0.77 -4.73
CA PHE A 282 -15.63 0.10 -5.88
C PHE A 282 -16.74 1.11 -6.13
N ILE A 283 -18.00 0.74 -5.94
CA ILE A 283 -19.13 1.59 -6.34
C ILE A 283 -19.55 2.53 -5.19
N LEU A 284 -20.06 1.98 -4.09
CA LEU A 284 -20.67 2.75 -3.00
C LEU A 284 -19.77 3.87 -2.44
N PRO A 285 -18.47 3.65 -2.15
CA PRO A 285 -17.61 4.68 -1.57
C PRO A 285 -17.31 5.86 -2.51
N ARG A 286 -17.61 5.75 -3.81
CA ARG A 286 -17.41 6.81 -4.82
C ARG A 286 -18.68 7.58 -5.12
N LEU A 287 -19.83 7.06 -4.70
CA LEU A 287 -21.14 7.71 -4.89
C LEU A 287 -21.51 8.64 -3.72
N LEU A 288 -20.85 8.47 -2.58
CA LEU A 288 -21.15 9.21 -1.35
C LEU A 288 -20.00 10.17 -1.01
N PRO A 289 -20.31 11.33 -0.40
CA PRO A 289 -19.30 12.22 0.14
C PRO A 289 -18.59 11.54 1.32
N GLY A 290 -17.31 11.81 1.49
CA GLY A 290 -16.50 11.11 2.46
C GLY A 290 -15.14 11.74 2.71
N LEU A 291 -14.53 11.35 3.81
CA LEU A 291 -13.18 11.78 4.18
C LEU A 291 -12.12 11.03 3.37
N HIS A 292 -12.45 9.84 2.88
CA HIS A 292 -11.50 8.98 2.18
C HIS A 292 -11.18 9.50 0.77
N PRO A 293 -9.88 9.56 0.38
CA PRO A 293 -9.50 9.95 -0.97
C PRO A 293 -10.22 9.13 -2.07
N GLY A 294 -10.74 9.85 -3.05
CA GLY A 294 -11.60 9.35 -4.12
C GLY A 294 -13.09 9.20 -3.76
N SER A 295 -13.59 9.91 -2.75
CA SER A 295 -15.03 10.11 -2.50
C SER A 295 -15.68 10.97 -3.60
N SER A 296 -17.01 11.12 -3.59
CA SER A 296 -17.71 11.90 -4.63
C SER A 296 -17.36 13.39 -4.63
N ASP A 297 -16.90 13.91 -3.50
CA ASP A 297 -16.54 15.31 -3.26
C ASP A 297 -15.03 15.57 -3.21
N ASP A 298 -14.19 14.54 -3.39
CA ASP A 298 -12.73 14.68 -3.41
C ASP A 298 -12.25 15.31 -4.73
N THR A 299 -11.93 16.61 -4.67
CA THR A 299 -11.36 17.35 -5.80
C THR A 299 -9.89 17.03 -6.08
N ASN A 300 -9.21 16.26 -5.20
CA ASN A 300 -7.79 15.99 -5.27
C ASN A 300 -7.43 14.59 -5.81
N MET A 301 -8.41 13.83 -6.32
CA MET A 301 -8.25 12.49 -6.92
C MET A 301 -7.06 11.72 -6.33
N GLY A 302 -7.16 11.28 -5.07
CA GLY A 302 -6.33 10.23 -4.45
C GLY A 302 -4.81 10.20 -4.78
N PRO A 303 -3.90 10.23 -3.78
CA PRO A 303 -2.46 10.35 -4.00
C PRO A 303 -1.80 9.30 -4.91
N LEU A 304 -2.43 8.15 -5.17
CA LEU A 304 -1.94 7.11 -6.07
C LEU A 304 -2.42 7.24 -7.53
N LEU A 305 -3.50 8.00 -7.79
CA LEU A 305 -4.16 8.12 -9.09
C LEU A 305 -4.21 9.56 -9.63
N SER A 306 -3.83 10.55 -8.81
CA SER A 306 -3.69 11.96 -9.22
C SER A 306 -2.78 12.09 -10.46
N PRO A 307 -3.28 12.65 -11.57
CA PRO A 307 -2.51 12.89 -12.79
C PRO A 307 -1.54 14.06 -12.71
N ARG A 308 -1.42 14.78 -11.57
CA ARG A 308 -0.41 15.84 -11.44
C ARG A 308 0.97 15.24 -11.72
N SER A 309 1.67 15.88 -12.65
CA SER A 309 2.81 15.35 -13.42
C SER A 309 3.95 14.77 -12.57
N ASP A 310 4.04 15.15 -11.30
CA ASP A 310 5.13 14.78 -10.38
C ASP A 310 4.71 13.77 -9.29
N ALA A 311 3.40 13.47 -9.16
CA ALA A 311 2.85 12.54 -8.16
C ALA A 311 3.08 11.06 -8.48
N ILE A 312 3.54 10.76 -9.71
CA ILE A 312 3.82 9.41 -10.22
C ILE A 312 5.28 9.34 -10.69
N ASN A 313 6.18 9.30 -9.72
CA ASN A 313 7.58 8.93 -9.91
C ASN A 313 7.66 7.41 -10.25
N PRO A 314 8.41 6.97 -11.29
CA PRO A 314 8.64 5.55 -11.59
C PRO A 314 9.06 4.73 -10.37
N THR A 315 9.84 5.30 -9.45
CA THR A 315 10.22 4.68 -8.18
C THR A 315 9.00 4.33 -7.34
N LYS A 316 8.02 5.24 -7.20
CA LYS A 316 6.77 5.00 -6.46
C LYS A 316 5.97 3.86 -7.09
N GLN A 317 5.88 3.82 -8.43
CA GLN A 317 5.18 2.76 -9.14
C GLN A 317 5.85 1.41 -8.95
N LEU A 318 7.18 1.37 -8.99
CA LEU A 318 7.96 0.16 -8.76
C LEU A 318 7.78 -0.35 -7.33
N LEU A 319 7.91 0.53 -6.32
CA LEU A 319 7.73 0.17 -4.91
C LEU A 319 6.30 -0.32 -4.63
N PHE A 320 5.31 0.38 -5.16
CA PHE A 320 3.91 -0.02 -5.02
C PHE A 320 3.61 -1.34 -5.76
N GLY A 321 4.15 -1.53 -6.96
CA GLY A 321 4.05 -2.77 -7.72
C GLY A 321 4.73 -3.95 -7.03
N LEU A 322 5.91 -3.74 -6.44
CA LEU A 322 6.61 -4.72 -5.60
C LEU A 322 5.76 -5.09 -4.39
N SER A 323 5.11 -4.13 -3.75
CA SER A 323 4.23 -4.42 -2.64
C SER A 323 3.01 -5.25 -3.05
N LEU A 324 2.33 -4.86 -4.14
CA LEU A 324 1.21 -5.65 -4.71
C LEU A 324 1.65 -7.09 -5.03
N PHE A 325 2.82 -7.25 -5.65
CA PHE A 325 3.41 -8.55 -5.93
C PHE A 325 3.62 -9.36 -4.64
N THR A 326 4.29 -8.77 -3.65
CA THR A 326 4.64 -9.41 -2.38
C THR A 326 3.41 -9.88 -1.61
N PHE A 327 2.43 -9.00 -1.41
CA PHE A 327 1.21 -9.36 -0.69
C PHE A 327 0.38 -10.40 -1.43
N THR A 328 0.38 -10.40 -2.76
CA THR A 328 -0.25 -11.44 -3.57
C THR A 328 0.47 -12.79 -3.40
N LEU A 329 1.80 -12.77 -3.40
CA LEU A 329 2.62 -13.97 -3.22
C LEU A 329 2.39 -14.61 -1.84
N VAL A 330 2.40 -13.80 -0.78
CA VAL A 330 2.08 -14.23 0.59
C VAL A 330 0.67 -14.81 0.67
N TYR A 331 -0.31 -14.19 0.03
CA TYR A 331 -1.68 -14.71 -0.02
C TYR A 331 -1.75 -16.12 -0.61
N PHE A 332 -1.13 -16.35 -1.77
CA PHE A 332 -1.13 -17.68 -2.37
C PHE A 332 -0.35 -18.70 -1.54
N TRP A 333 0.68 -18.28 -0.80
CA TRP A 333 1.36 -19.15 0.16
C TRP A 333 0.40 -19.57 1.28
N LEU A 334 -0.26 -18.62 1.94
CA LEU A 334 -1.20 -18.87 3.02
C LEU A 334 -2.40 -19.70 2.55
N MET A 335 -2.95 -19.40 1.37
CA MET A 335 -4.03 -20.17 0.76
C MET A 335 -3.59 -21.61 0.48
N ASN A 336 -2.36 -21.83 -0.03
CA ASN A 336 -1.83 -23.17 -0.25
C ASN A 336 -1.69 -23.97 1.05
N LEU A 337 -1.20 -23.33 2.11
CA LEU A 337 -1.12 -23.94 3.45
C LEU A 337 -2.52 -24.30 3.97
N ARG A 338 -3.50 -23.42 3.81
CA ARG A 338 -4.87 -23.65 4.27
C ARG A 338 -5.54 -24.81 3.53
N VAL A 339 -5.38 -24.91 2.21
CA VAL A 339 -5.88 -26.03 1.41
C VAL A 339 -5.25 -27.34 1.84
N ARG A 340 -3.93 -27.36 2.08
CA ARG A 340 -3.23 -28.56 2.54
C ARG A 340 -3.73 -29.00 3.92
N ALA A 341 -3.93 -28.05 4.84
CA ALA A 341 -4.49 -28.35 6.15
C ALA A 341 -5.92 -28.92 6.06
N ALA A 342 -6.78 -28.36 5.20
CA ALA A 342 -8.14 -28.85 4.99
C ALA A 342 -8.17 -30.29 4.45
N ARG A 343 -7.31 -30.60 3.48
CA ARG A 343 -7.19 -31.96 2.92
C ARG A 343 -6.74 -32.99 3.95
N VAL A 344 -5.76 -32.63 4.79
CA VAL A 344 -5.31 -33.50 5.89
C VAL A 344 -6.45 -33.74 6.88
N GLN A 345 -7.15 -32.68 7.29
CA GLN A 345 -8.28 -32.81 8.22
C GLN A 345 -9.38 -33.72 7.66
N ARG A 346 -9.76 -33.55 6.38
CA ARG A 346 -10.74 -34.43 5.75
C ARG A 346 -10.27 -35.88 5.69
N GLY A 347 -8.99 -36.11 5.41
CA GLY A 347 -8.40 -37.45 5.43
C GLY A 347 -8.48 -38.10 6.82
N VAL A 348 -8.19 -37.33 7.87
CA VAL A 348 -8.32 -37.79 9.26
C VAL A 348 -9.77 -38.15 9.59
N ASN A 349 -10.73 -37.29 9.23
CA ASN A 349 -12.15 -37.54 9.50
C ASN A 349 -12.65 -38.80 8.78
N ALA A 350 -12.24 -39.01 7.52
CA ALA A 350 -12.61 -40.21 6.77
C ALA A 350 -12.03 -41.49 7.40
N LEU A 351 -10.84 -41.42 7.99
CA LEU A 351 -10.25 -42.57 8.70
C LEU A 351 -10.98 -42.84 10.02
N SER A 352 -11.38 -41.80 10.77
CA SER A 352 -12.11 -41.98 12.04
C SER A 352 -13.52 -42.52 11.87
N GLU A 353 -14.17 -42.29 10.72
CA GLU A 353 -15.48 -42.86 10.41
C GLU A 353 -15.42 -44.35 10.00
N ASN A 354 -14.24 -44.85 9.63
CA ASN A 354 -14.01 -46.23 9.21
C ASN A 354 -13.43 -47.13 10.32
N LEU A 355 -13.17 -46.58 11.50
CA LEU A 355 -12.76 -47.29 12.72
C LEU A 355 -13.95 -47.39 13.67
#